data_AF-A0A831UTE2-F1
#
_entry.id   AF-A0A831UTE2-F1
#
_cell.length_a   1.000
_cell.length_b   1.000
_cell.length_c   1.000
_cell.angle_alpha   90.00
_cell.angle_beta   90.00
_cell.angle_gamma   90.00
#
_symmetry.space_group_name_H-M   'P 1'
#
loop_
_entity.id
_entity.type
_entity.pdbx_description
1 polymer ?
#
loop_
_entity_poly.entity_id
_entity_poly.type
_entity_poly.pdbx_seq_one_letter_code
_entity_poly.pdbx_strand_id
1 'polypeptide(L)'
;MSEGKHAPEEPVVELLARLARDGVYGPLDMLSRVEDNDEFYIKMAAEALYNALRYASTEGAPIPDVEASVRYVMDAIERRPRYAKRLALKALARAMSGGRASAEG
;
A
#
# COMPACT_ATOMS: atom_id res chain seq x y z
N MET A 1 -13.41 -25.77 -5.84
CA MET A 1 -13.59 -24.37 -5.43
C MET A 1 -12.25 -23.69 -5.65
N SER A 2 -12.12 -22.80 -6.65
CA SER A 2 -10.85 -22.09 -6.81
C SER A 2 -10.66 -21.17 -5.62
N GLU A 3 -9.70 -21.48 -4.76
CA GLU A 3 -9.11 -20.49 -3.88
C GLU A 3 -8.64 -19.35 -4.77
N GLY A 4 -9.37 -18.24 -4.79
CA GLY A 4 -9.01 -17.08 -5.55
C GLY A 4 -7.67 -16.57 -5.03
N LYS A 5 -6.58 -16.89 -5.74
CA LYS A 5 -5.27 -16.30 -5.47
C LYS A 5 -5.44 -14.79 -5.53
N HIS A 6 -5.38 -14.15 -4.36
CA HIS A 6 -5.40 -12.69 -4.29
C HIS A 6 -4.18 -12.15 -5.06
N ALA A 7 -4.33 -10.96 -5.63
CA ALA A 7 -3.24 -10.34 -6.36
C ALA A 7 -2.00 -10.19 -5.44
N PRO A 8 -0.76 -10.37 -5.92
CA PRO A 8 0.43 -10.38 -5.06
C PRO A 8 0.63 -9.08 -4.25
N GLU A 9 0.12 -7.95 -4.73
CA GLU A 9 0.18 -6.66 -4.04
C GLU A 9 -0.89 -6.48 -2.94
N GLU A 10 -1.86 -7.39 -2.83
CA GLU A 10 -3.06 -7.18 -2.01
C GLU A 10 -2.78 -6.96 -0.51
N PRO A 11 -1.85 -7.67 0.14
CA PRO A 11 -1.45 -7.36 1.52
C PRO A 11 -0.95 -5.92 1.70
N VAL A 12 -0.13 -5.41 0.78
CA VAL A 12 0.34 -4.00 0.82
C VAL A 12 -0.80 -3.03 0.55
N VAL A 13 -1.73 -3.38 -0.35
CA VAL A 13 -2.92 -2.53 -0.59
C VAL A 13 -3.78 -2.44 0.65
N GLU A 14 -4.04 -3.54 1.35
CA GLU A 14 -4.82 -3.52 2.59
C GLU A 14 -4.09 -2.78 3.71
N LEU A 15 -2.77 -2.93 3.82
CA LEU A 15 -1.94 -2.12 4.73
C LEU A 15 -2.16 -0.62 4.48
N LEU A 16 -1.95 -0.16 3.25
CA LEU A 16 -2.11 1.26 2.89
C LEU A 16 -3.56 1.73 3.04
N ALA A 17 -4.54 0.87 2.76
CA ALA A 17 -5.95 1.19 2.93
C ALA A 17 -6.31 1.40 4.41
N ARG A 18 -5.78 0.59 5.33
CA ARG A 18 -5.96 0.79 6.78
C ARG A 18 -5.40 2.13 7.21
N LEU A 19 -4.16 2.44 6.83
CA LEU A 19 -3.55 3.74 7.12
C LEU A 19 -4.44 4.91 6.63
N ALA A 20 -4.98 4.82 5.42
CA ALA A 20 -5.88 5.84 4.89
C ALA A 20 -7.22 5.94 5.65
N ARG A 21 -7.76 4.85 6.18
CA ARG A 21 -8.94 4.86 7.07
C ARG A 21 -8.63 5.53 8.41
N ASP A 22 -7.40 5.39 8.89
CA ASP A 22 -6.91 6.00 10.14
C ASP A 22 -6.45 7.45 9.94
N GLY A 23 -6.58 8.01 8.73
CA GLY A 23 -6.17 9.38 8.41
C GLY A 23 -4.65 9.56 8.21
N VAL A 24 -3.90 8.47 8.09
CA VAL A 24 -2.44 8.47 7.89
C VAL A 24 -2.12 8.42 6.40
N TYR A 25 -2.00 9.59 5.77
CA TYR A 25 -1.82 9.70 4.31
C TYR A 25 -0.36 9.75 3.84
N GLY A 26 0.60 10.03 4.72
CA GLY A 26 2.01 10.25 4.36
C GLY A 26 2.60 9.19 3.41
N PRO A 27 2.47 7.88 3.70
CA PRO A 27 2.94 6.83 2.78
C PRO A 27 2.26 6.85 1.41
N LEU A 28 0.95 7.12 1.34
CA LEU A 28 0.21 7.18 0.07
C LEU A 28 0.64 8.40 -0.75
N ASP A 29 0.82 9.55 -0.10
CA ASP A 29 1.24 10.79 -0.73
C ASP A 29 2.66 10.65 -1.31
N MET A 30 3.58 10.03 -0.58
CA MET A 30 4.92 9.73 -1.07
C MET A 30 4.88 8.82 -2.31
N LEU A 31 4.14 7.70 -2.25
CA LEU A 31 3.99 6.79 -3.40
C LEU A 31 3.35 7.47 -4.61
N SER A 32 2.45 8.44 -4.40
CA SER A 32 1.79 9.17 -5.48
C SER A 32 2.72 10.07 -6.30
N ARG A 33 3.88 10.41 -5.72
CA ARG A 33 4.90 11.31 -6.28
C ARG A 33 6.01 10.56 -7.02
N VAL A 34 6.04 9.24 -6.97
CA VAL A 34 7.03 8.43 -7.70
C VAL A 34 6.78 8.51 -9.20
N GLU A 35 7.72 9.13 -9.92
CA GLU A 35 7.57 9.45 -11.35
C GLU A 35 8.57 8.70 -12.24
N ASP A 36 9.78 8.43 -11.73
CA ASP A 36 10.86 7.74 -12.44
C ASP A 36 11.52 6.64 -11.59
N ASN A 37 12.48 5.90 -12.17
CA ASN A 37 13.20 4.80 -11.54
C ASN A 37 14.61 5.18 -11.08
N ASP A 38 14.93 6.47 -11.01
CA ASP A 38 16.18 6.92 -10.43
C ASP A 38 16.27 6.61 -8.92
N GLU A 39 17.47 6.71 -8.38
CA GLU A 39 17.75 6.38 -6.99
C GLU A 39 16.88 7.19 -6.01
N PHE A 40 16.57 8.45 -6.34
CA PHE A 40 15.77 9.30 -5.48
C PHE A 40 14.33 8.79 -5.36
N TYR A 41 13.68 8.46 -6.48
CA TYR A 41 12.32 7.96 -6.48
C TYR A 41 12.20 6.53 -5.91
N ILE A 42 13.18 5.67 -6.16
CA ILE A 42 13.19 4.32 -5.56
C ILE A 42 13.38 4.39 -4.04
N LYS A 43 14.25 5.27 -3.53
CA LYS A 43 14.37 5.54 -2.09
C LYS A 43 13.07 6.08 -1.51
N MET A 44 12.41 7.02 -2.20
CA MET A 44 11.11 7.54 -1.75
C MET A 44 10.05 6.44 -1.63
N ALA A 45 9.98 5.52 -2.60
CA ALA A 45 9.06 4.38 -2.55
C ALA A 45 9.39 3.45 -1.36
N ALA A 46 10.67 3.15 -1.15
CA ALA A 46 11.12 2.32 -0.04
C ALA A 46 10.81 2.96 1.32
N GLU A 47 11.06 4.26 1.48
CA GLU A 47 10.74 5.02 2.69
C GLU A 47 9.23 5.04 2.97
N ALA A 48 8.40 5.19 1.93
CA ALA A 48 6.95 5.14 2.06
C ALA A 48 6.48 3.77 2.59
N LEU A 49 6.97 2.67 2.01
CA LEU A 49 6.64 1.33 2.48
C LEU A 49 7.17 1.04 3.88
N TYR A 50 8.38 1.50 4.20
CA TYR A 50 8.93 1.41 5.56
C TYR A 50 8.02 2.12 6.56
N ASN A 51 7.61 3.36 6.28
CA ASN A 51 6.74 4.13 7.16
C ASN A 51 5.38 3.44 7.36
N ALA A 52 4.81 2.84 6.32
CA ALA A 52 3.58 2.07 6.41
C ALA A 52 3.72 0.84 7.31
N LEU A 53 4.78 0.05 7.11
CA LEU A 53 5.07 -1.13 7.93
C LEU A 53 5.35 -0.74 9.39
N ARG A 54 6.12 0.33 9.61
CA ARG A 54 6.43 0.84 10.95
C ARG A 54 5.16 1.23 11.71
N TYR A 55 4.24 1.93 11.04
CA TYR A 55 2.95 2.27 11.62
C TYR A 55 2.16 1.02 12.02
N ALA A 56 1.96 0.08 11.08
CA ALA A 56 1.23 -1.16 11.35
C ALA A 56 1.87 -2.01 12.46
N SER A 57 3.20 -2.02 12.57
CA SER A 57 3.92 -2.72 13.64
C SER A 57 3.63 -2.13 15.03
N THR A 58 3.35 -0.83 15.10
CA THR A 58 3.03 -0.12 16.35
C THR A 58 1.60 -0.45 16.82
N GLU A 59 0.67 -0.59 15.87
CA GLU A 59 -0.73 -0.95 16.13
C GLU A 59 -0.91 -2.45 16.44
N GLY A 60 0.13 -3.28 16.27
CA GLY A 60 0.11 -4.71 16.62
C GLY A 60 -0.77 -5.58 15.72
N ALA A 61 -1.22 -5.08 14.57
CA ALA A 61 -2.08 -5.82 13.65
C ALA A 61 -1.25 -6.66 12.65
N PRO A 62 -1.28 -8.01 12.72
CA PRO A 62 -0.57 -8.83 11.75
C PRO A 62 -1.17 -8.68 10.35
N ILE A 63 -0.31 -8.61 9.35
CA ILE A 63 -0.69 -8.62 7.92
C ILE A 63 -0.06 -9.87 7.30
N PRO A 64 -0.85 -10.91 7.00
CA PRO A 64 -0.35 -12.13 6.35
C PRO A 64 0.36 -11.80 5.04
N ASP A 65 1.43 -12.55 4.75
CA ASP A 65 2.17 -12.50 3.48
C ASP A 65 2.73 -11.11 3.09
N VAL A 66 2.81 -10.17 4.04
CA VAL A 66 3.26 -8.79 3.76
C VAL A 66 4.70 -8.74 3.25
N GLU A 67 5.59 -9.61 3.72
CA GLU A 67 6.99 -9.66 3.27
C GLU A 67 7.07 -9.97 1.75
N ALA A 68 6.38 -11.02 1.31
CA ALA A 68 6.35 -11.41 -0.10
C ALA A 68 5.70 -10.33 -0.96
N SER A 69 4.63 -9.70 -0.44
CA SER A 69 3.93 -8.60 -1.12
C SER A 69 4.80 -7.36 -1.25
N VAL A 70 5.57 -6.98 -0.23
CA VAL A 70 6.51 -5.85 -0.27
C VAL A 70 7.60 -6.08 -1.31
N ARG A 71 8.21 -7.28 -1.35
CA ARG A 71 9.19 -7.62 -2.40
C ARG A 71 8.58 -7.47 -3.80
N TYR A 72 7.40 -8.03 -4.02
CA TYR A 72 6.70 -7.91 -5.30
C TYR A 72 6.44 -6.45 -5.69
N VAL A 73 5.96 -5.64 -4.75
CA VAL A 73 5.65 -4.23 -5.00
C VAL A 73 6.92 -3.44 -5.34
N MET A 74 8.02 -3.65 -4.61
CA MET A 74 9.29 -2.97 -4.89
C MET A 74 9.81 -3.32 -6.28
N ASP A 75 9.86 -4.62 -6.64
CA ASP A 75 10.23 -5.07 -7.98
C ASP A 75 9.34 -4.45 -9.07
N ALA A 76 8.03 -4.33 -8.81
CA ALA A 76 7.08 -3.74 -9.76
C ALA A 76 7.28 -2.23 -9.93
N ILE A 77 7.63 -1.51 -8.87
CA ILE A 77 7.94 -0.07 -8.90
C ILE A 77 9.24 0.17 -9.64
N GLU A 78 10.30 -0.59 -9.37
CA GLU A 78 11.59 -0.46 -10.06
C GLU A 78 11.45 -0.65 -11.58
N ARG A 79 10.67 -1.66 -12.00
CA ARG A 79 10.40 -1.93 -13.43
C ARG A 79 9.47 -0.90 -14.05
N ARG A 80 8.56 -0.32 -13.26
CA ARG A 80 7.53 0.61 -13.74
C ARG A 80 7.14 1.60 -12.62
N PRO A 81 7.84 2.74 -12.48
CA PRO A 81 7.65 3.70 -11.39
C PRO A 81 6.19 4.14 -11.17
N ARG A 82 5.47 4.35 -12.28
CA ARG A 82 4.02 4.66 -12.28
C ARG A 82 3.14 3.61 -11.60
N TYR A 83 3.67 2.44 -11.25
CA TYR A 83 3.00 1.44 -10.44
C TYR A 83 2.78 1.92 -9.00
N ALA A 84 3.71 2.69 -8.42
CA ALA A 84 3.56 3.26 -7.08
C ALA A 84 2.31 4.13 -6.95
N LYS A 85 2.09 5.05 -7.90
CA LYS A 85 0.88 5.88 -7.93
C LYS A 85 -0.40 5.05 -8.10
N ARG A 86 -0.36 3.98 -8.89
CA ARG A 86 -1.51 3.06 -9.05
C ARG A 86 -1.80 2.29 -7.76
N LEU A 87 -0.77 1.90 -7.03
CA LEU A 87 -0.90 1.25 -5.73
C LEU A 87 -1.58 2.18 -4.72
N ALA A 88 -1.11 3.44 -4.62
CA ALA A 88 -1.71 4.45 -3.76
C ALA A 88 -3.19 4.72 -4.10
N LEU A 89 -3.51 4.85 -5.39
CA LEU A 89 -4.89 5.01 -5.86
C LEU A 89 -5.77 3.81 -5.50
N LYS A 90 -5.27 2.58 -5.71
CA LYS A 90 -5.99 1.34 -5.38
C LYS A 90 -6.28 1.25 -3.88
N ALA A 91 -5.30 1.56 -3.03
CA ALA A 91 -5.45 1.57 -1.58
C ALA A 91 -6.44 2.64 -1.10
N LEU A 92 -6.35 3.87 -1.63
CA LEU A 92 -7.27 4.94 -1.26
C LEU A 92 -8.71 4.61 -1.68
N ALA A 93 -8.91 4.09 -2.91
CA ALA A 93 -10.22 3.64 -3.36
C ALA A 93 -10.78 2.50 -2.48
N ARG A 94 -9.92 1.60 -1.99
CA ARG A 94 -10.30 0.53 -1.06
C ARG A 94 -10.72 1.06 0.30
N ALA A 95 -9.99 2.04 0.83
CA ALA A 95 -10.35 2.71 2.08
C ALA A 95 -11.74 3.34 1.99
N MET A 96 -12.03 4.02 0.88
CA MET A 96 -13.33 4.66 0.64
C MET A 96 -14.48 3.65 0.46
N SER A 97 -14.22 2.53 -0.22
CA SER A 97 -15.25 1.53 -0.51
C SER A 97 -15.65 0.72 0.73
N GLY A 98 -14.73 0.53 1.69
CA GLY A 98 -14.97 -0.22 2.92
C GLY A 98 -15.73 0.56 4.01
N GLY A 99 -15.78 1.89 3.93
CA GLY A 99 -16.37 2.75 4.97
C GLY A 99 -17.88 2.96 4.90
N ARG A 100 -18.58 2.47 3.86
CA ARG A 100 -20.01 2.77 3.65
C ARG A 100 -20.99 1.88 4.42
N ALA A 101 -20.52 0.84 5.11
CA ALA A 101 -21.41 -0.11 5.81
C ALA A 101 -21.71 0.25 7.28
N SER A 102 -21.10 1.31 7.84
CA SER A 102 -21.26 1.69 9.26
C SER A 102 -21.83 3.09 9.49
N ALA A 103 -22.40 3.73 8.46
CA ALA A 103 -23.00 5.07 8.56
C ALA A 103 -24.54 5.08 8.54
N GLU A 104 -25.16 3.95 8.87
CA GLU A 104 -26.59 3.85 9.17
C GLU A 104 -26.74 3.13 10.51
N GLY A 105 -26.84 3.92 11.59
CA GLY A 105 -27.14 3.50 12.95
C GLY A 105 -27.95 4.58 13.64
#